data_AF-A0A5S9MN28-F1
#
_entry.id   AF-A0A5S9MN28-F1
#
_cell.length_a   1.000
_cell.length_b   1.000
_cell.length_c   1.000
_cell.angle_alpha   90.00
_cell.angle_beta   90.00
_cell.angle_gamma   90.00
#
_symmetry.space_group_name_H-M   'P 1'
#
loop_
_entity.id
_entity.type
_entity.pdbx_description
1 polymer ?
#
loop_
_entity_poly.entity_id
_entity_poly.type
_entity_poly.pdbx_seq_one_letter_code
_entity_poly.pdbx_strand_id
1 'polypeptide(L)'
;MTVFLGFGAAAFVGTEAITAADAAGNMAAPLLAQALGGDLLFAFVSAIAFATILAVVTGLVLSAASAFAHDFYSQIIRKGKASEREQVKAARFASIGVAILSIILALFAQSLNVAFLVSLAFAVAASANLPLIIFTVFGNDLTLRVPSQEA
;
A
#
# COMPACT_ATOMS: atom_id res chain seq x y z
N MET A 1 9.80 -17.43 5.09
CA MET A 1 8.90 -17.84 3.99
C MET A 1 9.46 -17.50 2.61
N THR A 2 9.80 -16.24 2.33
CA THR A 2 10.39 -15.80 1.04
C THR A 2 11.63 -16.60 0.63
N VAL A 3 12.55 -16.82 1.56
CA VAL A 3 13.78 -17.61 1.32
C VAL A 3 13.46 -19.06 0.96
N PHE A 4 12.53 -19.69 1.70
CA PHE A 4 12.15 -21.08 1.47
C PHE A 4 11.44 -21.28 0.13
N LEU A 5 10.48 -20.42 -0.21
CA LEU A 5 9.80 -20.42 -1.51
C LEU A 5 10.76 -20.09 -2.66
N GLY A 6 11.69 -19.15 -2.46
CA GLY A 6 12.67 -18.76 -3.47
C GLY A 6 13.64 -19.89 -3.81
N PHE A 7 14.25 -20.52 -2.80
CA PHE A 7 15.13 -21.67 -3.03
C PHE A 7 14.37 -22.91 -3.53
N GLY A 8 13.13 -23.13 -3.06
CA GLY A 8 12.26 -24.18 -3.60
C GLY A 8 11.95 -23.96 -5.09
N ALA A 9 11.58 -22.74 -5.48
CA ALA A 9 11.34 -22.39 -6.88
C ALA A 9 12.61 -22.58 -7.73
N ALA A 10 13.77 -22.13 -7.24
CA ALA A 10 15.04 -22.32 -7.93
C ALA A 10 15.40 -23.80 -8.12
N ALA A 11 15.09 -24.66 -7.14
CA ALA A 11 15.38 -26.09 -7.21
C ALA A 11 14.44 -26.86 -8.16
N PHE A 12 13.15 -26.53 -8.18
CA PHE A 12 12.15 -27.26 -8.98
C PHE A 12 11.92 -26.67 -10.39
N VAL A 13 12.07 -25.36 -10.56
CA VAL A 13 11.81 -24.64 -11.82
C VAL A 13 13.12 -24.25 -12.52
N GLY A 14 14.17 -23.95 -11.74
CA GLY A 14 15.43 -23.40 -12.25
C GLY A 14 15.44 -21.88 -12.28
N THR A 15 16.58 -21.28 -11.94
CA THR A 15 16.75 -19.83 -11.91
C THR A 15 16.61 -19.19 -13.30
N GLU A 16 17.12 -19.85 -14.34
CA GLU A 16 17.03 -19.35 -15.73
C GLU A 16 15.58 -19.19 -16.17
N ALA A 17 14.75 -20.21 -15.98
CA ALA A 17 13.33 -20.18 -16.34
C ALA A 17 12.55 -19.11 -15.56
N ILE A 18 12.85 -18.92 -14.27
CA ILE A 18 12.23 -17.87 -13.45
C ILE A 18 12.60 -16.48 -13.98
N THR A 19 13.88 -16.22 -14.22
CA THR A 19 14.36 -14.92 -14.71
C THR A 19 13.93 -14.62 -16.15
N ALA A 20 13.74 -15.65 -16.97
CA ALA A 20 13.20 -15.53 -18.31
C ALA A 20 11.72 -15.12 -18.30
N ALA A 21 10.95 -15.59 -17.31
CA ALA A 21 9.54 -15.21 -17.15
C ALA A 21 9.39 -13.81 -16.55
N ASP A 22 10.21 -13.45 -15.57
CA ASP A 22 10.24 -12.13 -14.95
C ASP A 22 11.64 -11.88 -14.37
N ALA A 23 12.35 -10.88 -14.87
CA ALA A 23 13.71 -10.58 -14.45
C ALA A 23 13.83 -10.21 -12.95
N ALA A 24 12.74 -9.73 -12.35
CA ALA A 24 12.66 -9.43 -10.92
C ALA A 24 12.33 -10.66 -10.05
N GLY A 25 12.09 -11.83 -10.67
CA GLY A 25 11.79 -13.08 -9.98
C GLY A 25 10.40 -13.16 -9.35
N ASN A 26 9.49 -12.23 -9.68
CA ASN A 26 8.14 -12.20 -9.11
C ASN A 26 7.31 -13.42 -9.50
N MET A 27 7.69 -14.10 -10.59
CA MET A 27 7.04 -15.31 -11.09
C MET A 27 7.53 -16.60 -10.40
N ALA A 28 8.47 -16.54 -9.46
CA ALA A 28 9.01 -17.72 -8.79
C ALA A 28 7.94 -18.58 -8.10
N ALA A 29 7.04 -17.97 -7.33
CA ALA A 29 6.00 -18.70 -6.60
C ALA A 29 4.90 -19.27 -7.52
N PRO A 30 4.36 -18.52 -8.50
CA PRO A 30 3.45 -19.08 -9.50
C PRO A 30 4.07 -20.22 -10.30
N LEU A 31 5.30 -20.07 -10.81
CA LEU A 31 5.96 -21.13 -11.58
C LEU A 31 6.25 -22.38 -10.73
N LEU A 32 6.60 -22.20 -9.45
CA LEU A 32 6.73 -23.33 -8.53
C LEU A 32 5.39 -24.05 -8.34
N ALA A 33 4.28 -23.30 -8.21
CA ALA A 33 2.95 -23.88 -8.13
C ALA A 33 2.59 -24.67 -9.41
N GLN A 34 2.98 -24.16 -10.58
CA GLN A 34 2.81 -24.88 -11.85
C GLN A 34 3.64 -26.16 -11.90
N ALA A 35 4.90 -26.11 -11.47
CA ALA A 35 5.78 -27.28 -11.45
C ALA A 35 5.29 -28.39 -10.50
N LEU A 36 4.66 -28.02 -9.39
CA LEU A 36 4.19 -28.98 -8.38
C LEU A 36 2.77 -29.52 -8.63
N GLY A 37 1.89 -28.73 -9.25
CA GLY A 37 0.47 -29.06 -9.37
C GLY A 37 -0.19 -28.67 -10.68
N GLY A 38 0.59 -28.34 -11.70
CA GLY A 38 0.11 -27.98 -13.04
C GLY A 38 -0.71 -26.69 -13.07
N ASP A 39 -1.43 -26.51 -14.17
CA ASP A 39 -2.17 -25.28 -14.46
C ASP A 39 -3.27 -24.98 -13.44
N LEU A 40 -3.85 -26.00 -12.81
CA LEU A 40 -4.87 -25.83 -11.77
C LEU A 40 -4.27 -25.15 -10.53
N LEU A 41 -3.13 -25.64 -10.04
CA LEU A 41 -2.47 -25.06 -8.86
C LEU A 41 -1.89 -23.68 -9.18
N PHE A 42 -1.35 -23.49 -10.38
CA PHE A 42 -0.92 -22.19 -10.89
C PHE A 42 -2.07 -21.16 -10.88
N ALA A 43 -3.22 -21.51 -11.46
CA ALA A 43 -4.39 -20.64 -11.51
C ALA A 43 -4.92 -20.33 -10.11
N PHE A 44 -4.97 -21.33 -9.23
CA PHE A 44 -5.42 -21.16 -7.85
C PHE A 44 -4.53 -20.20 -7.04
N VAL A 45 -3.21 -20.40 -7.07
CA VAL A 45 -2.25 -19.52 -6.37
C VAL A 45 -2.28 -18.11 -6.95
N SER A 46 -2.38 -17.98 -8.28
CA SER A 46 -2.50 -16.69 -8.95
C SER A 46 -3.78 -15.95 -8.57
N ALA A 47 -4.91 -16.66 -8.46
CA ALA A 47 -6.18 -16.09 -8.02
C ALA A 47 -6.11 -15.57 -6.58
N ILE A 48 -5.48 -16.32 -5.66
CA ILE A 48 -5.27 -15.88 -4.27
C ILE A 48 -4.36 -14.65 -4.21
N ALA A 49 -3.26 -14.64 -4.98
CA ALA A 49 -2.36 -13.50 -5.04
C ALA A 49 -3.10 -12.24 -5.53
N PHE A 50 -3.89 -12.37 -6.60
CA PHE A 50 -4.71 -11.28 -7.12
C PHE A 50 -5.74 -10.78 -6.10
N ALA A 51 -6.48 -11.69 -5.45
CA ALA A 51 -7.46 -11.33 -4.43
C ALA A 51 -6.81 -10.59 -3.25
N THR A 52 -5.61 -11.00 -2.85
CA THR A 52 -4.84 -10.36 -1.78
C THR A 52 -4.40 -8.94 -2.17
N ILE A 53 -3.93 -8.76 -3.41
CA ILE A 53 -3.58 -7.44 -3.93
C ILE A 53 -4.81 -6.52 -3.90
N LEU A 54 -5.96 -6.99 -4.40
CA LEU A 54 -7.19 -6.20 -4.38
C LEU A 54 -7.63 -5.84 -2.95
N ALA A 55 -7.54 -6.78 -2.01
CA ALA A 55 -7.88 -6.54 -0.62
C ALA A 55 -6.99 -5.45 0.00
N VAL A 56 -5.67 -5.55 -0.17
CA VAL A 56 -4.69 -4.59 0.36
C VAL A 56 -4.88 -3.21 -0.31
N VAL A 57 -4.96 -3.17 -1.64
CA VAL A 57 -5.14 -1.91 -2.38
C VAL A 57 -6.43 -1.20 -1.95
N THR A 58 -7.52 -1.93 -1.79
CA THR A 58 -8.80 -1.36 -1.32
C THR A 58 -8.66 -0.76 0.07
N GLY A 59 -7.99 -1.47 0.99
CA GLY A 59 -7.74 -0.96 2.34
C GLY A 59 -6.91 0.33 2.34
N LEU A 60 -5.83 0.37 1.55
CA LEU A 60 -4.96 1.55 1.46
C LEU A 60 -5.68 2.75 0.85
N VAL A 61 -6.44 2.54 -0.24
CA VAL A 61 -7.20 3.62 -0.90
C VAL A 61 -8.29 4.17 0.03
N LEU A 62 -9.01 3.30 0.74
CA LEU A 62 -10.05 3.73 1.67
C LEU A 62 -9.44 4.52 2.84
N SER A 63 -8.32 4.06 3.39
CA SER A 63 -7.61 4.76 4.47
C SER A 63 -7.13 6.14 4.02
N ALA A 64 -6.50 6.24 2.85
CA ALA A 64 -6.01 7.50 2.31
C ALA A 64 -7.16 8.48 2.02
N ALA A 65 -8.26 7.98 1.46
CA ALA A 65 -9.43 8.79 1.15
C ALA A 65 -10.16 9.28 2.41
N SER A 66 -10.24 8.45 3.46
CA SER A 66 -10.81 8.84 4.75
C SER A 66 -9.97 9.93 5.41
N ALA A 67 -8.65 9.78 5.47
CA ALA A 67 -7.75 10.82 5.97
C ALA A 67 -7.92 12.13 5.20
N PHE A 68 -7.96 12.08 3.87
CA PHE A 68 -8.17 13.27 3.06
C PHE A 68 -9.56 13.92 3.30
N ALA A 69 -10.62 13.13 3.42
CA ALA A 69 -11.96 13.66 3.68
C ALA A 69 -12.07 14.33 5.05
N HIS A 70 -11.47 13.75 6.09
CA HIS A 70 -11.47 14.33 7.43
C HIS A 70 -10.54 15.54 7.53
N ASP A 71 -9.27 15.41 7.15
CA ASP A 71 -8.25 16.43 7.37
C ASP A 71 -8.37 17.57 6.35
N PHE A 72 -8.53 17.25 5.07
CA PHE A 72 -8.55 18.27 4.02
C PHE A 72 -9.95 18.83 3.77
N TYR A 73 -10.95 17.96 3.55
CA TYR A 73 -12.28 18.45 3.18
C TYR A 73 -13.07 18.99 4.38
N SER A 74 -13.14 18.24 5.49
CA SER A 74 -13.92 18.67 6.65
C SER A 74 -13.27 19.81 7.41
N GLN A 75 -11.98 19.70 7.75
CA GLN A 75 -11.30 20.72 8.55
C GLN A 75 -10.87 21.95 7.74
N ILE A 76 -10.21 21.77 6.58
CA ILE A 76 -9.67 22.93 5.83
C ILE A 76 -10.75 23.62 5.00
N ILE A 77 -11.50 22.88 4.17
CA ILE A 77 -12.48 23.51 3.26
C ILE A 77 -13.74 23.93 4.02
N ARG A 78 -14.23 23.08 4.91
CA ARG A 78 -15.52 23.29 5.59
C ARG A 78 -15.44 23.73 7.04
N LYS A 79 -14.24 23.96 7.56
CA LYS A 79 -14.01 24.49 8.92
C LYS A 79 -14.79 23.71 9.99
N GLY A 80 -14.86 22.39 9.85
CA GLY A 80 -15.52 21.47 10.79
C GLY A 80 -17.04 21.34 10.65
N LYS A 81 -17.69 21.98 9.66
CA LYS A 81 -19.16 21.95 9.49
C LYS A 81 -19.66 20.97 8.42
N ALA A 82 -18.84 19.99 8.00
CA ALA A 82 -19.24 19.06 6.94
C ALA A 82 -20.27 18.03 7.43
N SER A 83 -21.42 17.93 6.78
CA SER A 83 -22.37 16.84 7.06
C SER A 83 -21.80 15.47 6.65
N GLU A 84 -22.27 14.39 7.29
CA GLU A 84 -21.84 13.02 6.96
C GLU A 84 -22.00 12.69 5.47
N ARG A 85 -23.12 13.11 4.85
CA ARG A 85 -23.37 12.88 3.43
C ARG A 85 -22.32 13.53 2.53
N GLU A 86 -21.81 14.69 2.94
CA GLU A 86 -20.82 15.43 2.18
C GLU A 86 -19.41 14.90 2.44
N GLN A 87 -19.14 14.39 3.64
CA GLN A 87 -17.91 13.66 3.94
C GLN A 87 -17.80 12.37 3.14
N VAL A 88 -18.88 11.57 3.04
CA VAL A 88 -18.90 10.34 2.24
C VAL A 88 -18.69 10.65 0.75
N LYS A 89 -19.31 11.72 0.22
CA LYS A 89 -19.07 12.17 -1.16
C LYS A 89 -17.63 12.60 -1.37
N ALA A 90 -17.06 13.39 -0.46
CA ALA A 90 -15.68 13.82 -0.53
C ALA A 90 -14.70 12.64 -0.47
N ALA A 91 -14.92 11.68 0.43
CA ALA A 91 -14.14 10.45 0.52
C ALA A 91 -14.21 9.66 -0.80
N ARG A 92 -15.39 9.51 -1.40
CA ARG A 92 -15.54 8.83 -2.69
C ARG A 92 -14.74 9.50 -3.81
N PHE A 93 -14.78 10.83 -3.92
CA PHE A 93 -13.98 11.56 -4.90
C PHE A 93 -12.48 11.48 -4.61
N ALA A 94 -12.09 11.54 -3.32
CA ALA A 94 -10.70 11.36 -2.91
C ALA A 94 -10.18 9.97 -3.27
N SER A 95 -10.97 8.89 -3.06
CA SER A 95 -10.60 7.53 -3.47
C SER A 95 -10.32 7.43 -4.96
N ILE A 96 -11.17 8.06 -5.80
CA ILE A 96 -10.97 8.08 -7.25
C ILE A 96 -9.69 8.84 -7.60
N GLY A 97 -9.45 10.00 -6.99
CA GLY A 97 -8.24 10.80 -7.20
C GLY A 97 -6.97 10.04 -6.81
N VAL A 98 -6.96 9.42 -5.63
CA VAL A 98 -5.86 8.58 -5.14
C VAL A 98 -5.60 7.41 -6.07
N ALA A 99 -6.65 6.72 -6.54
CA ALA A 99 -6.51 5.60 -7.47
C ALA A 99 -5.89 6.03 -8.81
N ILE A 100 -6.40 7.10 -9.42
CA ILE A 100 -5.88 7.64 -10.69
C ILE A 100 -4.42 8.04 -10.52
N LEU A 101 -4.09 8.79 -9.47
CA LEU A 101 -2.72 9.21 -9.20
C LEU A 101 -1.79 8.02 -9.00
N SER A 102 -2.23 7.01 -8.22
CA SER A 102 -1.45 5.80 -7.96
C SER A 102 -1.16 5.02 -9.26
N ILE A 103 -2.15 4.89 -10.15
CA ILE A 103 -1.97 4.24 -11.46
C ILE A 103 -0.94 5.00 -12.30
N ILE A 104 -1.05 6.33 -12.37
CA ILE A 104 -0.11 7.15 -13.15
C ILE A 104 1.32 6.98 -12.62
N LEU A 105 1.52 7.06 -11.30
CA LEU A 105 2.83 6.85 -10.68
C LEU A 105 3.37 5.43 -10.95
N ALA A 106 2.51 4.41 -10.86
CA ALA A 106 2.89 3.03 -11.13
C ALA A 106 3.36 2.83 -12.59
N LEU A 107 2.72 3.49 -13.56
CA LEU A 107 3.15 3.43 -14.97
C LEU A 107 4.55 4.02 -15.19
N PHE A 108 4.89 5.10 -14.48
CA PHE A 108 6.25 5.66 -14.53
C PHE A 108 7.27 4.80 -13.78
N ALA A 109 6.84 4.13 -12.72
CA ALA A 109 7.69 3.32 -11.86
C ALA A 109 7.79 1.84 -12.29
N GLN A 110 7.14 1.43 -13.38
CA GLN A 110 7.02 0.02 -13.80
C GLN A 110 8.36 -0.68 -14.07
N SER A 111 9.40 0.07 -14.45
CA SER A 111 10.74 -0.44 -14.72
C SER A 111 11.62 -0.51 -13.47
N LEU A 112 11.16 0.06 -12.35
CA LEU A 112 11.88 0.05 -11.09
C LEU A 112 11.60 -1.24 -10.33
N ASN A 113 12.59 -1.70 -9.57
CA ASN A 113 12.41 -2.86 -8.72
C ASN A 113 11.36 -2.57 -7.62
N VAL A 114 10.31 -3.41 -7.55
CA VAL A 114 9.21 -3.22 -6.61
C VAL A 114 9.69 -3.28 -5.15
N ALA A 115 10.64 -4.14 -4.82
CA ALA A 115 11.19 -4.23 -3.46
C ALA A 115 11.91 -2.94 -3.05
N PHE A 116 12.58 -2.27 -4.00
CA PHE A 116 13.17 -0.95 -3.77
C PHE A 116 12.09 0.11 -3.49
N LEU A 117 11.04 0.17 -4.31
CA LEU A 117 9.93 1.13 -4.12
C LEU A 117 9.22 0.94 -2.77
N VAL A 118 8.95 -0.31 -2.38
CA VAL A 118 8.33 -0.63 -1.09
C VAL A 118 9.25 -0.23 0.07
N SER A 119 10.55 -0.51 -0.05
CA SER A 119 11.53 -0.11 0.98
C SER A 119 11.61 1.41 1.12
N LEU A 120 11.60 2.15 0.02
CA LEU A 120 11.59 3.61 0.01
C LEU A 120 10.32 4.16 0.67
N ALA A 121 9.15 3.63 0.31
CA ALA A 121 7.87 4.04 0.91
C ALA A 121 7.86 3.82 2.43
N PHE A 122 8.33 2.66 2.89
CA PHE A 122 8.43 2.38 4.33
C PHE A 122 9.46 3.26 5.03
N ALA A 123 10.61 3.53 4.41
CA ALA A 123 11.62 4.42 4.99
C ALA A 123 11.08 5.84 5.19
N VAL A 124 10.36 6.37 4.20
CA VAL A 124 9.70 7.69 4.29
C VAL A 124 8.62 7.68 5.37
N ALA A 125 7.75 6.66 5.39
CA ALA A 125 6.69 6.55 6.39
C ALA A 125 7.24 6.43 7.82
N ALA A 126 8.28 5.61 8.02
CA ALA A 126 8.95 5.46 9.31
C ALA A 126 9.59 6.78 9.77
N SER A 127 10.24 7.50 8.86
CA SER A 127 10.89 8.78 9.16
C SER A 127 9.90 9.87 9.58
N ALA A 128 8.69 9.85 9.05
CA ALA A 128 7.63 10.79 9.46
C ALA A 128 6.99 10.40 10.80
N ASN A 129 6.70 9.11 10.99
CA ASN A 129 5.93 8.65 12.15
C ASN A 129 6.77 8.44 13.41
N LEU A 130 8.03 7.97 13.28
CA LEU A 130 8.88 7.65 14.43
C LEU A 130 9.16 8.88 15.33
N PRO A 131 9.57 10.04 14.80
CA PRO A 131 9.79 11.22 15.64
C PRO A 131 8.50 11.66 16.34
N LEU A 132 7.37 11.65 15.63
CA LEU A 132 6.06 12.00 16.20
C LEU A 132 5.71 11.09 17.39
N ILE A 133 5.89 9.77 17.25
CA ILE A 133 5.63 8.82 18.33
C ILE A 133 6.59 9.03 19.51
N ILE A 134 7.88 9.24 19.26
CA ILE A 134 8.86 9.48 20.34
C ILE A 134 8.51 10.75 21.13
N PHE A 135 8.21 11.86 20.45
CA PHE A 135 7.86 13.10 21.13
C PHE A 135 6.50 13.05 21.84
N THR A 136 5.52 12.33 21.29
CA THR A 136 4.21 12.18 21.94
C THR A 136 4.23 11.27 23.17
N VAL A 137 5.09 10.25 23.19
CA VAL A 137 5.18 9.29 24.31
C VAL A 137 6.19 9.73 25.39
N PHE A 138 7.33 10.32 24.99
CA PHE A 138 8.43 10.66 25.90
C PHE A 138 8.67 12.17 26.07
N GLY A 139 8.05 13.02 25.26
CA GLY A 139 8.18 14.47 25.37
C GLY A 139 7.18 15.05 26.37
N ASN A 140 7.68 15.79 27.37
CA ASN A 140 6.84 16.39 28.42
C ASN A 140 6.06 17.64 27.99
N ASP A 141 6.22 18.19 26.78
CA ASP A 141 5.62 19.48 26.40
C ASP A 141 5.38 19.63 24.88
N LEU A 142 4.47 18.85 24.31
CA LEU A 142 3.82 19.22 23.05
C LEU A 142 2.59 20.09 23.35
N THR A 143 2.83 21.31 23.84
CA THR A 143 1.79 22.34 23.94
C THR A 143 1.42 22.82 22.54
N LEU A 144 0.63 22.05 21.81
CA LEU A 144 -0.27 22.64 20.84
C LEU A 144 -1.18 23.56 21.65
N ARG A 145 -0.89 24.87 21.64
CA ARG A 145 -1.82 25.89 22.08
C ARG A 145 -3.04 25.78 21.18
N VAL A 146 -3.97 24.91 21.54
CA VAL A 146 -5.35 24.98 21.07
C VAL A 146 -5.84 26.32 21.61
N PRO A 147 -6.09 27.33 20.76
CA PRO A 147 -6.71 28.56 21.25
C PRO A 147 -8.04 28.13 21.86
N SER A 148 -8.19 28.40 23.16
CA SER A 148 -9.42 28.23 23.90
C SER A 148 -10.53 28.93 23.13
N GLN A 149 -11.38 28.17 22.43
CA GLN A 149 -12.74 28.61 22.17
C GLN A 149 -13.53 28.47 23.48
N GLU A 150 -13.24 29.37 24.41
CA GLU A 150 -14.18 29.87 25.39
C GLU A 150 -14.52 31.29 24.90
N ALA A 151 -15.74 31.81 24.90
CA ALA A 151 -17.10 31.34 25.11
C ALA A 151 -17.98 32.52 24.63
#